data_AF-A0A353C3R8-F1
#
_entry.id   AF-A0A353C3R8-F1
#
_cell.length_a   1.000
_cell.length_b   1.000
_cell.length_c   1.000
_cell.angle_alpha   90.00
_cell.angle_beta   90.00
_cell.angle_gamma   90.00
#
_symmetry.space_group_name_H-M   'P 1'
#
loop_
_entity.id
_entity.type
_entity.pdbx_description
1 polymer ?
#
loop_
_entity_poly.entity_id
_entity_poly.type
_entity_poly.pdbx_seq_one_letter_code
_entity_poly.pdbx_strand_id
1 'polypeptide(L)' 'QSAEVDVDAYPNHPFKGRVTQVAAKITDPPFQISDTTKTTQKVPVKILLTSLPDSVKLLPGMSVEVKIMVK' A
#
# COMPACT_ATOMS: atom_id res chain seq x y z
N GLN A 1 -1.13 13.66 3.27
CA GLN A 1 -1.06 13.20 1.87
C GLN A 1 -2.27 12.31 1.62
N SER A 2 -3.12 12.67 0.67
CA SER A 2 -4.28 11.85 0.26
C SER A 2 -3.81 10.65 -0.57
N ALA A 3 -4.57 9.57 -0.52
CA ALA A 3 -4.32 8.37 -1.31
C ALA A 3 -5.63 7.87 -1.94
N GLU A 4 -5.54 7.42 -3.18
CA GLU A 4 -6.56 6.62 -3.85
C GLU A 4 -6.10 5.16 -3.79
N VAL A 5 -7.03 4.26 -3.48
CA VAL A 5 -6.76 2.84 -3.32
C VAL A 5 -7.76 2.08 -4.17
N ASP A 6 -7.25 1.29 -5.11
CA ASP A 6 -8.04 0.37 -5.92
C ASP A 6 -7.76 -1.05 -5.44
N VAL A 7 -8.82 -1.77 -5.10
CA VAL A 7 -8.74 -3.17 -4.64
C VAL A 7 -9.14 -4.06 -5.80
N ASP A 8 -8.29 -5.01 -6.17
CA ASP A 8 -8.51 -5.89 -7.34
C ASP A 8 -9.83 -6.67 -7.25
N ALA A 9 -10.23 -7.07 -6.04
CA ALA A 9 -11.51 -7.72 -5.78
C ALA A 9 -12.75 -6.83 -5.98
N TYR A 10 -12.57 -5.50 -6.04
CA TYR A 10 -13.64 -4.51 -6.12
C TYR A 10 -13.34 -3.39 -7.14
N PRO A 11 -13.25 -3.71 -8.44
CA PRO A 11 -12.80 -2.77 -9.47
C PRO A 11 -13.74 -1.56 -9.66
N ASN A 12 -15.01 -1.68 -9.29
CA ASN A 12 -16.02 -0.62 -9.42
C ASN A 12 -16.19 0.21 -8.13
N HIS A 13 -15.34 0.01 -7.12
CA HIS A 13 -15.41 0.72 -5.85
C HIS A 13 -14.06 1.36 -5.53
N PRO A 14 -13.80 2.59 -6.03
CA PRO A 14 -12.57 3.30 -5.68
C PRO A 14 -12.60 3.70 -4.20
N PHE A 15 -11.56 3.35 -3.45
CA PHE A 15 -11.44 3.68 -2.03
C PHE A 15 -10.60 4.95 -1.86
N LYS A 16 -10.98 5.76 -0.88
CA LYS A 16 -10.23 6.96 -0.48
C LYS A 16 -9.53 6.72 0.84
N GLY A 17 -8.30 7.19 0.95
CA GLY A 17 -7.50 7.08 2.15
C GLY A 17 -6.55 8.24 2.36
N ARG A 18 -5.81 8.16 3.47
CA ARG A 18 -4.77 9.11 3.83
C ARG A 18 -3.56 8.35 4.38
N VAL A 19 -2.36 8.77 3.98
CA VAL A 19 -1.13 8.28 4.59
C VAL A 19 -1.09 8.73 6.05
N THR A 20 -0.93 7.77 6.96
CA THR A 20 -0.83 8.03 8.41
C THR A 20 0.59 7.89 8.92
N GLN A 21 1.36 6.99 8.33
CA GLN A 21 2.72 6.72 8.76
C GLN A 21 3.56 6.26 7.57
N VAL A 22 4.79 6.75 7.51
CA VAL A 22 5.85 6.22 6.66
C VAL A 22 6.90 5.66 7.61
N ALA A 23 7.25 4.39 7.47
CA ALA A 23 8.25 3.78 8.35
C ALA A 23 9.64 4.36 8.05
N ALA A 24 10.41 4.61 9.11
CA ALA A 24 11.80 5.07 8.98
C ALA A 24 12.79 3.94 8.61
N LYS A 25 12.30 2.71 8.46
CA LYS A 25 13.09 1.53 8.11
C LYS A 25 12.67 1.03 6.72
N ILE A 26 13.66 0.63 5.93
CA ILE A 26 13.48 -0.08 4.67
C ILE A 26 13.19 -1.56 4.99
N THR A 27 12.23 -2.16 4.29
CA THR A 27 11.96 -3.59 4.40
C THR A 27 13.17 -4.38 3.94
N ASP A 28 13.62 -5.30 4.80
CA ASP A 28 14.74 -6.17 4.48
C ASP A 28 14.41 -7.00 3.24
N PRO A 29 15.36 -7.17 2.32
CA PRO A 29 15.13 -7.90 1.09
C PRO A 29 14.74 -9.36 1.36
N PRO A 30 13.81 -9.95 0.57
CA PRO A 30 13.35 -11.32 0.78
C PRO A 30 14.46 -12.37 0.58
N PHE A 31 15.51 -12.02 -0.17
CA PHE A 31 16.71 -12.82 -0.32
C PHE A 31 17.91 -11.91 -0.61
N GLN A 32 19.09 -12.31 -0.13
CA GLN A 32 20.40 -11.76 -0.52
C GLN A 32 21.14 -12.86 -1.26
N ILE A 33 21.41 -12.68 -2.56
CA ILE A 33 22.11 -13.68 -3.39
C ILE A 33 23.62 -13.34 -3.50
N SER A 34 23.98 -12.05 -3.42
CA SER A 34 25.36 -11.58 -3.26
C SER A 34 25.41 -10.09 -2.88
N ASP A 35 26.56 -9.63 -2.42
CA ASP A 35 26.88 -8.24 -2.03
C ASP A 35 26.71 -7.22 -3.19
N THR A 36 26.56 -7.71 -4.43
CA THR A 36 26.44 -6.93 -5.66
C THR A 36 25.03 -6.89 -6.25
N THR A 37 24.09 -7.68 -5.72
CA THR A 37 22.73 -7.72 -6.28
C THR A 37 21.86 -6.69 -5.57
N LYS A 38 21.47 -5.61 -6.28
CA LYS A 38 20.50 -4.64 -5.78
C LYS A 38 19.14 -5.31 -5.61
N THR A 39 18.82 -5.76 -4.40
CA THR A 39 17.45 -6.11 -4.07
C THR A 39 16.62 -4.83 -3.90
N THR A 40 15.41 -4.81 -4.45
CA THR A 40 14.52 -3.64 -4.40
C THR A 40 14.22 -3.26 -2.96
N GLN A 41 14.73 -2.11 -2.54
CA GLN A 41 14.48 -1.54 -1.22
C GLN A 41 13.08 -0.93 -1.21
N LYS A 42 12.20 -1.46 -0.35
CA LYS A 42 10.81 -0.97 -0.21
C LYS A 42 10.66 -0.24 1.12
N VAL A 43 9.94 0.88 1.11
CA VAL A 43 9.59 1.62 2.33
C VAL A 43 8.13 1.30 2.71
N PRO A 44 7.87 0.74 3.90
CA PRO A 44 6.51 0.52 4.37
C PRO A 44 5.75 1.83 4.58
N VAL A 45 4.55 1.90 4.02
CA VAL A 45 3.62 3.03 4.19
C VAL A 45 2.30 2.51 4.74
N LYS A 46 1.81 3.13 5.82
CA LYS A 46 0.50 2.84 6.42
C LYS A 46 -0.54 3.83 5.93
N ILE A 47 -1.62 3.30 5.37
CA ILE A 47 -2.73 4.07 4.82
C ILE A 47 -3.98 3.78 5.63
N LEU A 48 -4.63 4.84 6.10
CA LEU A 48 -5.96 4.76 6.71
C LEU A 48 -6.99 4.98 5.62
N LEU A 49 -7.91 4.04 5.44
CA LEU A 49 -9.08 4.22 4.59
C LEU A 49 -10.07 5.15 5.31
N THR A 50 -10.49 6.21 4.64
CA THR A 50 -11.38 7.23 5.22
C THR A 50 -12.84 7.02 4.83
N SER A 51 -13.09 6.22 3.80
CA SER A 51 -14.44 5.86 3.34
C SER A 51 -14.41 4.40 2.88
N LEU A 52 -15.31 3.60 3.44
CA LEU A 52 -15.55 2.21 3.06
C LEU A 52 -17.05 2.04 2.83
N PRO A 53 -17.51 1.56 1.67
CA PRO A 53 -18.92 1.24 1.48
C PRO A 53 -19.34 0.07 2.39
N ASP A 54 -20.54 0.13 2.97
CA ASP A 54 -21.05 -0.93 3.87
C ASP A 54 -21.20 -2.30 3.18
N SER A 55 -21.32 -2.31 1.86
CA SER A 55 -21.39 -3.53 1.03
C SER A 55 -20.03 -4.21 0.82
N VAL A 56 -18.92 -3.57 1.22
CA VAL A 56 -17.57 -4.06 0.99
C VAL A 56 -16.98 -4.62 2.28
N LYS A 57 -16.48 -5.86 2.20
CA LYS A 57 -15.73 -6.48 3.28
C LYS A 57 -14.31 -6.78 2.83
N LEU A 58 -13.37 -5.95 3.29
CA LEU A 58 -11.94 -6.19 3.02
C LEU A 58 -11.43 -7.34 3.89
N LEU A 59 -10.63 -8.22 3.28
CA LEU A 59 -9.96 -9.32 3.97
C LEU A 59 -8.44 -9.13 3.89
N PRO A 60 -7.67 -9.58 4.89
CA PRO A 60 -6.22 -9.58 4.82
C PRO A 60 -5.71 -10.38 3.62
N GLY A 61 -4.65 -9.89 2.97
CA GLY A 61 -4.04 -10.55 1.81
C GLY A 61 -4.60 -10.14 0.45
N MET A 62 -5.62 -9.27 0.41
CA MET A 62 -6.10 -8.68 -0.84
C MET A 62 -5.02 -7.79 -1.48
N SER A 63 -4.86 -7.94 -2.80
CA SER A 63 -4.00 -7.09 -3.61
C SER A 63 -4.65 -5.73 -3.84
N VAL A 64 -3.85 -4.68 -3.74
CA VAL A 64 -4.29 -3.29 -3.93
C VAL A 64 -3.29 -2.51 -4.76
N GLU A 65 -3.80 -1.61 -5.60
CA GLU A 65 -3.03 -0.55 -6.22
C GLU A 65 -3.28 0.76 -5.44
N VAL A 66 -2.22 1.52 -5.19
CA VAL A 66 -2.29 2.75 -4.39
C VAL A 66 -1.64 3.90 -5.13
N LYS A 67 -2.36 5.01 -5.26
CA LYS A 67 -1.84 6.28 -5.79
C LYS A 67 -1.80 7.31 -4.67
N ILE A 68 -0.60 7.75 -4.30
CA ILE A 68 -0.38 8.74 -3.24
C ILE A 68 -0.14 10.11 -3.89
N MET A 69 -0.92 11.11 -3.50
CA MET A 69 -0.71 12.47 -3.97
C MET A 69 0.41 13.15 -3.16
N VAL A 70 1.52 13.42 -3.84
CA VAL A 70 2.69 14.13 -3.32
C VAL A 70 2.56 15.61 -3.68
N LYS A 71 2.96 16.51 -2.77
CA LYS A 71 3.05 17.95 -3.04
C LYS A 71 4.40 18.30 -3.64
#